data_AF-A0A6P5NRM3-F1
#
_entry.id   AF-A0A6P5NRM3-F1
#
_cell.length_a   1.000
_cell.length_b   1.000
_cell.length_c   1.000
_cell.angle_alpha   90.00
_cell.angle_beta   90.00
_cell.angle_gamma   90.00
#
_symmetry.space_group_name_H-M   'P 1'
#
loop_
_entity.id
_entity.type
_entity.pdbx_description
1 polymer ?
#
loop_
_entity_poly.entity_id
_entity_poly.type
_entity_poly.pdbx_seq_one_letter_code
_entity_poly.pdbx_strand_id
1 'polypeptide(L)'
;MGRKHDEKSTILYNRLILLVVSFASCGFVYFFLSAVLTKNSSISLSASSSLALVGEGGGGGCCRGIENLELWGAAVKWGSDFKFNSSEDCCNACKSMCTGNDGTCLCDTWVFCGNREACGSKFGECWLKKQKDSLAPEKQDGGPPGEENYWISGLIFGKGEGIIAMETEFGTLHMKLFPDCAPHSVAYILELLALRHCAGCQFYRAESRGESWDSEGNHIKNVSIFPSNA
;
A
#
# COMPACT_ATOMS: atom_id res chain seq x y z
N MET A 1 -26.42 -72.64 15.10
CA MET A 1 -26.68 -71.25 14.66
C MET A 1 -25.57 -70.36 15.20
N GLY A 2 -24.91 -69.58 14.35
CA GLY A 2 -23.80 -68.72 14.77
C GLY A 2 -23.36 -67.75 13.67
N ARG A 3 -24.24 -66.81 13.29
CA ARG A 3 -23.92 -65.64 12.46
C ARG A 3 -23.14 -64.64 13.32
N LYS A 4 -21.81 -64.52 13.16
CA LYS A 4 -21.02 -63.48 13.84
C LYS A 4 -19.84 -62.92 13.03
N HIS A 5 -19.64 -63.36 11.78
CA HIS A 5 -18.53 -62.92 10.94
C HIS A 5 -18.88 -61.77 9.97
N ASP A 6 -20.15 -61.60 9.59
CA ASP A 6 -20.60 -60.57 8.63
C ASP A 6 -20.59 -59.14 9.20
N GLU A 7 -20.70 -58.96 10.52
CA GLU A 7 -20.92 -57.63 11.10
C GLU A 7 -19.64 -56.78 11.17
N LYS A 8 -18.46 -57.41 11.33
CA LYS A 8 -17.17 -56.71 11.39
C LYS A 8 -16.70 -56.21 10.03
N SER A 9 -16.97 -56.94 8.94
CA SER A 9 -16.59 -56.55 7.58
C SER A 9 -17.42 -55.35 7.10
N THR A 10 -18.71 -55.31 7.41
CA THR A 10 -19.59 -54.18 7.07
C THR A 10 -19.21 -52.89 7.81
N ILE A 11 -18.79 -52.98 9.08
CA ILE A 11 -18.34 -51.80 9.85
C ILE A 11 -17.03 -51.22 9.29
N LEU A 12 -16.08 -52.07 8.90
CA LEU A 12 -14.82 -51.63 8.30
C LEU A 12 -15.05 -51.01 6.91
N TYR A 13 -15.96 -51.59 6.11
CA TYR A 13 -16.32 -51.08 4.80
C TYR A 13 -17.03 -49.72 4.89
N ASN A 14 -17.98 -49.56 5.83
CA ASN A 14 -18.64 -48.27 6.07
C ASN A 14 -17.67 -47.19 6.58
N ARG A 15 -16.69 -47.54 7.41
CA ARG A 15 -15.64 -46.60 7.83
C ARG A 15 -14.73 -46.19 6.66
N LEU A 16 -14.39 -47.12 5.78
CA LEU A 16 -13.60 -46.83 4.58
C LEU A 16 -14.37 -45.91 3.63
N ILE A 17 -15.66 -46.15 3.41
CA ILE A 17 -16.53 -45.28 2.60
C ILE A 17 -16.59 -43.87 3.19
N LEU A 18 -16.80 -43.74 4.50
CA LEU A 18 -16.85 -42.42 5.16
C LEU A 18 -15.54 -41.65 5.01
N LEU A 19 -14.39 -42.32 5.12
CA LEU A 19 -13.09 -41.71 4.89
C LEU A 19 -12.93 -41.25 3.44
N VAL A 20 -13.31 -42.08 2.47
CA VAL A 20 -13.22 -41.73 1.03
C VAL A 20 -14.13 -40.55 0.68
N VAL A 21 -15.37 -40.53 1.22
CA VAL A 21 -16.31 -39.41 1.03
C VAL A 21 -15.77 -38.13 1.67
N SER A 22 -15.17 -38.21 2.85
CA SER A 22 -14.53 -37.07 3.51
C SER A 22 -13.38 -36.52 2.67
N PHE A 23 -12.47 -37.37 2.21
CA PHE A 23 -11.33 -36.95 1.39
C PHE A 23 -11.78 -36.33 0.06
N ALA A 24 -12.78 -36.91 -0.60
CA ALA A 24 -13.34 -36.36 -1.83
C ALA A 24 -13.97 -34.98 -1.59
N SER A 25 -14.75 -34.82 -0.51
CA SER A 25 -15.37 -33.54 -0.18
C SER A 25 -14.35 -32.43 0.10
N CYS A 26 -13.28 -32.73 0.86
CA CYS A 26 -12.19 -31.80 1.13
C CYS A 26 -11.43 -31.45 -0.16
N GLY A 27 -11.21 -32.43 -1.05
CA GLY A 27 -10.57 -32.21 -2.35
C GLY A 27 -11.38 -31.29 -3.26
N PHE A 28 -12.70 -31.47 -3.33
CA PHE A 28 -13.58 -30.58 -4.10
C PHE A 28 -13.57 -29.16 -3.54
N VAL A 29 -13.69 -29.00 -2.21
CA VAL A 29 -13.64 -27.68 -1.56
C VAL A 29 -12.30 -26.99 -1.81
N TYR A 30 -11.18 -27.73 -1.70
CA TYR A 30 -9.85 -27.20 -2.00
C TYR A 30 -9.70 -26.79 -3.47
N PHE A 31 -10.23 -27.59 -4.41
CA PHE A 31 -10.18 -27.28 -5.85
C PHE A 31 -10.99 -26.00 -6.17
N PHE A 32 -12.19 -25.86 -5.62
CA PHE A 32 -13.01 -24.66 -5.81
C PHE A 32 -12.39 -23.42 -5.15
N LEU A 33 -11.89 -23.52 -3.92
CA LEU A 33 -11.18 -22.41 -3.26
C LEU A 33 -9.92 -22.02 -4.04
N SER A 34 -9.14 -23.00 -4.50
CA SER A 34 -7.92 -22.75 -5.28
C SER A 34 -8.25 -22.12 -6.64
N ALA A 35 -9.31 -22.56 -7.33
CA ALA A 35 -9.75 -21.99 -8.60
C ALA A 35 -10.27 -20.55 -8.45
N VAL A 36 -10.99 -20.25 -7.36
CA VAL A 36 -11.46 -18.89 -7.06
C VAL A 36 -10.29 -17.98 -6.66
N LEU A 37 -9.35 -18.46 -5.85
CA LEU A 37 -8.16 -17.70 -5.44
C LEU A 37 -7.17 -17.49 -6.59
N THR A 38 -6.96 -18.47 -7.47
CA THR A 38 -6.08 -18.34 -8.65
C THR A 38 -6.66 -17.43 -9.72
N LYS A 39 -7.99 -17.37 -9.88
CA LYS A 39 -8.65 -16.46 -10.82
C LYS A 39 -8.62 -14.99 -10.36
N ASN A 40 -8.59 -14.75 -9.04
CA ASN A 40 -8.33 -13.42 -8.46
C ASN A 40 -6.84 -13.07 -8.33
N SER A 41 -5.94 -14.03 -8.58
CA SER A 41 -4.50 -13.86 -8.45
C SER A 41 -3.78 -13.97 -9.79
N SER A 42 -4.23 -13.23 -10.80
CA SER A 42 -3.33 -12.77 -11.87
C SER A 42 -2.48 -11.58 -11.38
N ILE A 43 -1.98 -11.65 -10.14
CA ILE A 43 -0.95 -10.76 -9.63
C ILE A 43 0.36 -11.40 -10.03
N SER A 44 0.96 -10.85 -11.09
CA SER A 44 2.34 -11.12 -11.47
C SER A 44 3.25 -10.88 -10.27
N LEU A 45 3.61 -11.96 -9.57
CA LEU A 45 4.59 -11.91 -8.49
C LEU A 45 6.00 -11.85 -9.09
N SER A 46 6.36 -10.68 -9.63
CA SER A 46 7.74 -10.34 -9.96
C SER A 46 8.48 -10.06 -8.65
N ALA A 47 8.84 -11.13 -7.94
CA ALA A 47 9.86 -11.06 -6.90
C ALA A 47 11.22 -11.01 -7.59
N SER A 48 11.83 -9.81 -7.65
CA SER A 48 13.27 -9.60 -7.47
C SER A 48 13.62 -8.10 -7.61
N SER A 49 14.22 -7.59 -6.54
CA SER A 49 15.37 -6.68 -6.58
C SER A 49 15.17 -5.26 -7.11
N SER A 50 14.92 -4.30 -6.21
CA SER A 50 15.61 -2.99 -6.19
C SER A 50 15.12 -2.10 -5.04
N LEU A 51 15.55 -2.40 -3.81
CA LEU A 51 15.81 -1.37 -2.82
C LEU A 51 17.23 -0.84 -3.10
N ALA A 52 17.34 0.09 -4.06
CA ALA A 52 18.59 0.78 -4.35
C ALA A 52 18.30 2.13 -5.02
N LEU A 53 18.79 3.18 -4.35
CA LEU A 53 19.03 4.54 -4.82
C LEU A 53 17.82 5.44 -5.14
N VAL A 54 17.60 6.38 -4.21
CA VAL A 54 17.44 7.79 -4.58
C VAL A 54 18.66 8.19 -5.40
N GLY A 55 18.54 8.02 -6.71
CA GLY A 55 19.49 8.42 -7.73
C GLY A 55 18.69 8.58 -9.00
N GLU A 56 18.62 9.81 -9.52
CA GLU A 56 17.95 10.16 -10.76
C GLU A 56 18.27 9.15 -11.87
N GLY A 57 17.25 8.44 -12.35
CA GLY A 57 17.30 7.71 -13.62
C GLY A 57 16.61 6.34 -13.65
N GLY A 58 15.29 6.32 -13.87
CA GLY A 58 14.63 5.25 -14.64
C GLY A 58 13.45 4.51 -13.99
N GLY A 59 12.23 5.06 -14.10
CA GLY A 59 11.00 4.25 -14.21
C GLY A 59 9.97 4.25 -13.07
N GLY A 60 10.19 5.03 -12.00
CA GLY A 60 9.31 5.12 -10.83
C GLY A 60 9.03 6.55 -10.40
N GLY A 61 8.45 7.41 -11.26
CA GLY A 61 8.15 8.80 -10.88
C GLY A 61 7.27 8.90 -9.64
N CYS A 62 7.54 9.88 -8.76
CA CYS A 62 6.63 10.27 -7.68
C CYS A 62 5.34 10.86 -8.28
N CYS A 63 4.37 11.23 -7.43
CA CYS A 63 3.12 11.84 -7.83
C CYS A 63 2.14 10.92 -8.61
N ARG A 64 2.18 9.61 -8.34
CA ARG A 64 1.24 8.65 -8.93
C ARG A 64 -0.11 8.59 -8.23
N GLY A 65 -0.14 8.81 -6.91
CA GLY A 65 -1.34 8.66 -6.09
C GLY A 65 -1.75 7.19 -5.89
N ILE A 66 -2.95 7.00 -5.34
CA ILE A 66 -3.62 5.71 -5.16
C ILE A 66 -4.87 5.73 -6.03
N GLU A 67 -5.02 4.71 -6.88
CA GLU A 67 -6.21 4.52 -7.72
C GLU A 67 -7.43 4.11 -6.88
N ASN A 68 -8.62 4.44 -7.37
CA ASN A 68 -9.91 4.13 -6.76
C ASN A 68 -10.03 4.62 -5.30
N LEU A 69 -9.42 5.78 -5.02
CA LEU A 69 -9.41 6.42 -3.73
C LEU A 69 -9.83 7.88 -3.89
N GLU A 70 -10.85 8.30 -3.14
CA GLU A 70 -11.25 9.69 -3.03
C GLU A 70 -10.93 10.18 -1.62
N LEU A 71 -9.86 10.97 -1.51
CA LEU A 71 -9.56 11.71 -0.30
C LEU A 71 -10.45 12.95 -0.23
N TRP A 72 -11.18 13.08 0.87
CA TRP A 72 -12.05 14.22 1.13
C TRP A 72 -11.24 15.43 1.62
N GLY A 73 -11.92 16.53 1.92
CA GLY A 73 -11.29 17.74 2.44
C GLY A 73 -11.84 19.02 1.82
N ALA A 74 -11.49 20.15 2.43
CA ALA A 74 -11.93 21.47 1.98
C ALA A 74 -11.27 21.81 0.64
N ALA A 75 -12.07 22.20 -0.36
CA ALA A 75 -11.55 22.56 -1.68
C ALA A 75 -10.78 23.89 -1.63
N VAL A 76 -9.55 23.86 -2.13
CA VAL A 76 -8.66 25.02 -2.30
C VAL A 76 -8.63 25.44 -3.77
N LYS A 77 -8.75 24.47 -4.69
CA LYS A 77 -9.08 24.69 -6.10
C LYS A 77 -10.17 23.72 -6.54
N TRP A 78 -11.18 24.25 -7.21
CA TRP A 78 -12.31 23.50 -7.76
C TRP A 78 -11.89 22.84 -9.08
N GLY A 79 -12.11 21.53 -9.19
CA GLY A 79 -11.68 20.75 -10.36
C GLY A 79 -12.47 21.04 -11.64
N SER A 80 -13.70 21.57 -11.52
CA SER A 80 -14.53 21.97 -12.66
C SER A 80 -13.81 22.92 -13.63
N ASP A 81 -13.03 23.85 -13.08
CA ASP A 81 -12.27 24.87 -13.83
C ASP A 81 -10.76 24.60 -13.81
N PHE A 82 -10.31 23.52 -13.16
CA PHE A 82 -8.91 23.20 -12.96
C PHE A 82 -8.62 21.78 -13.45
N LYS A 83 -8.12 21.67 -14.68
CA LYS A 83 -7.95 20.39 -15.38
C LYS A 83 -6.52 20.16 -15.84
N PHE A 84 -6.09 18.90 -15.79
CA PHE A 84 -4.80 18.42 -16.28
C PHE A 84 -4.96 17.16 -17.14
N ASN A 85 -3.88 16.78 -17.83
CA ASN A 85 -3.83 15.58 -18.63
C ASN A 85 -3.26 14.37 -17.88
N SER A 86 -2.73 14.58 -16.66
CA SER A 86 -2.11 13.53 -15.85
C SER A 86 -2.30 13.77 -14.35
N SER A 87 -2.24 12.68 -13.57
CA SER A 87 -2.21 12.74 -12.10
C SER A 87 -0.94 13.40 -11.59
N GLU A 88 0.17 13.23 -12.30
CA GLU A 88 1.46 13.84 -11.97
C GLU A 88 1.38 15.37 -11.98
N ASP A 89 0.78 15.95 -13.01
CA ASP A 89 0.57 17.40 -13.11
C ASP A 89 -0.34 17.92 -11.99
N CYS A 90 -1.41 17.17 -11.66
CA CYS A 90 -2.31 17.52 -10.57
C CYS A 90 -1.62 17.50 -9.20
N CYS A 91 -0.82 16.46 -8.93
CA CYS A 91 0.00 16.36 -7.74
C CYS A 91 1.04 17.49 -7.65
N ASN A 92 1.74 17.76 -8.74
CA ASN A 92 2.73 18.84 -8.82
C ASN A 92 2.10 20.22 -8.60
N ALA A 93 0.86 20.43 -9.07
CA ALA A 93 0.10 21.64 -8.78
C ALA A 93 -0.15 21.79 -7.27
N CYS A 94 -0.58 20.73 -6.58
CA CYS A 94 -0.72 20.74 -5.12
C CYS A 94 0.62 21.05 -4.43
N LYS A 95 1.69 20.35 -4.83
CA LYS A 95 3.04 20.52 -4.29
C LYS A 95 3.58 21.94 -4.46
N SER A 96 3.24 22.62 -5.54
CA SER A 96 3.63 24.02 -5.76
C SER A 96 3.03 24.99 -4.72
N MET A 97 1.90 24.62 -4.11
CA MET A 97 1.24 25.38 -3.04
C MET A 97 1.83 25.11 -1.64
N CYS A 98 2.92 24.35 -1.57
CA CYS A 98 3.66 24.00 -0.35
C CYS A 98 5.03 24.68 -0.24
N THR A 99 5.24 25.76 -1.00
CA THR A 99 6.54 26.44 -1.13
C THR A 99 6.78 27.55 -0.10
N GLY A 100 5.82 27.81 0.80
CA GLY A 100 5.90 28.89 1.78
C GLY A 100 6.99 28.69 2.84
N ASN A 101 7.69 29.76 3.19
CA ASN A 101 8.61 29.81 4.33
C ASN A 101 7.88 29.61 5.69
N ASP A 102 6.56 29.85 5.70
CA ASP A 102 5.70 29.86 6.89
C ASP A 102 5.17 28.47 7.29
N GLY A 103 5.69 27.40 6.68
CA GLY A 103 5.51 26.01 7.12
C GLY A 103 4.17 25.35 6.76
N THR A 104 3.09 26.10 6.53
CA THR A 104 1.77 25.51 6.24
C THR A 104 1.52 25.34 4.74
N CYS A 105 1.41 24.09 4.28
CA CYS A 105 0.90 23.76 2.95
C CYS A 105 -0.56 24.18 2.80
N LEU A 106 -0.86 25.02 1.78
CA LEU A 106 -2.24 25.37 1.45
C LEU A 106 -2.99 24.19 0.81
N CYS A 107 -2.28 23.32 0.10
CA CYS A 107 -2.80 22.07 -0.45
C CYS A 107 -1.99 20.92 0.13
N ASP A 108 -2.66 19.96 0.76
CA ASP A 108 -2.01 18.71 1.24
C ASP A 108 -2.69 17.46 0.67
N THR A 109 -3.70 17.64 -0.18
CA THR A 109 -4.48 16.56 -0.78
C THR A 109 -4.83 16.95 -2.21
N TRP A 110 -4.73 16.00 -3.13
CA TRP A 110 -5.19 16.17 -4.50
C TRP A 110 -6.01 14.96 -4.95
N VAL A 111 -6.97 15.20 -5.83
CA VAL A 111 -7.83 14.17 -6.42
C VAL A 111 -7.94 14.43 -7.92
N PHE A 112 -7.70 13.42 -8.74
CA PHE A 112 -7.61 13.52 -10.20
C PHE A 112 -8.45 12.45 -10.89
N CYS A 113 -9.11 12.83 -11.98
CA CYS A 113 -9.89 11.91 -12.82
C CYS A 113 -9.15 11.59 -14.13
N GLY A 114 -8.44 10.46 -14.15
CA GLY A 114 -7.58 10.08 -15.29
C GLY A 114 -8.20 9.11 -16.30
N ASN A 115 -9.29 8.44 -15.97
CA ASN A 115 -9.91 7.43 -16.83
C ASN A 115 -11.04 8.07 -17.66
N ARG A 116 -10.86 8.18 -18.97
CA ARG A 116 -11.82 8.90 -19.84
C ARG A 116 -13.21 8.26 -19.80
N GLU A 117 -13.27 6.94 -19.79
CA GLU A 117 -14.50 6.16 -19.84
C GLU A 117 -15.29 6.28 -18.53
N ALA A 118 -14.61 6.15 -17.38
CA ALA A 118 -15.25 6.23 -16.07
C ALA A 118 -15.56 7.68 -15.64
N CYS A 119 -14.71 8.63 -16.00
CA CYS A 119 -14.84 10.03 -15.55
C CYS A 119 -15.92 10.84 -16.28
N GLY A 120 -16.24 10.49 -17.53
CA GLY A 120 -17.21 11.25 -18.34
C GLY A 120 -16.86 12.74 -18.42
N SER A 121 -17.77 13.62 -17.96
CA SER A 121 -17.56 15.08 -17.95
C SER A 121 -16.45 15.54 -16.99
N LYS A 122 -16.12 14.70 -16.00
CA LYS A 122 -15.08 14.97 -14.99
C LYS A 122 -13.68 14.62 -15.48
N PHE A 123 -13.53 14.09 -16.69
CA PHE A 123 -12.22 13.73 -17.21
C PHE A 123 -11.25 14.93 -17.16
N GLY A 124 -10.06 14.67 -16.61
CA GLY A 124 -9.00 15.65 -16.40
C GLY A 124 -9.19 16.57 -15.20
N GLU A 125 -10.33 16.53 -14.49
CA GLU A 125 -10.52 17.36 -13.30
C GLU A 125 -9.46 17.07 -12.24
N CYS A 126 -8.90 18.15 -11.69
CA CYS A 126 -7.95 18.12 -10.60
C CYS A 126 -8.48 18.95 -9.44
N TRP A 127 -8.80 18.29 -8.35
CA TRP A 127 -9.31 18.91 -7.14
C TRP A 127 -8.17 19.04 -6.14
N LEU A 128 -7.80 20.28 -5.82
CA LEU A 128 -6.81 20.55 -4.77
C LEU A 128 -7.54 20.83 -3.48
N LYS A 129 -7.17 20.11 -2.42
CA LYS A 129 -7.89 20.09 -1.15
C LYS A 129 -6.92 20.26 0.04
N LYS A 130 -7.51 20.55 1.20
CA LYS A 130 -6.85 20.61 2.49
C LYS A 130 -7.53 19.67 3.49
N GLN A 131 -6.76 18.78 4.11
CA GLN A 131 -7.21 17.95 5.24
C GLN A 131 -7.37 18.80 6.49
N LYS A 132 -8.24 18.34 7.40
CA LYS A 132 -8.24 18.82 8.78
C LYS A 132 -7.03 18.32 9.55
N ASP A 133 -6.64 17.06 9.31
CA ASP A 133 -5.45 16.41 9.87
C ASP A 133 -4.81 15.55 8.78
N SER A 134 -3.61 15.94 8.32
CA SER A 134 -2.90 15.25 7.24
C SER A 134 -2.36 13.88 7.65
N LEU A 135 -2.24 13.59 8.96
CA LEU A 135 -1.86 12.25 9.47
C LEU A 135 -3.07 11.34 9.68
N ALA A 136 -4.28 11.88 9.63
CA ALA A 136 -5.55 11.14 9.68
C ALA A 136 -6.44 11.58 8.50
N PRO A 137 -6.04 11.27 7.25
CA PRO A 137 -6.70 11.76 6.07
C PRO A 137 -8.14 11.22 5.97
N GLU A 138 -9.09 12.12 5.72
CA GLU A 138 -10.49 11.76 5.55
C GLU A 138 -10.67 11.11 4.16
N LYS A 139 -11.24 9.90 4.15
CA LYS A 139 -11.63 9.21 2.92
C LYS A 139 -13.13 9.41 2.73
N GLN A 140 -13.57 9.62 1.50
CA GLN A 140 -14.99 9.51 1.21
C GLN A 140 -15.35 8.03 1.23
N ASP A 141 -16.09 7.60 2.24
CA ASP A 141 -16.67 6.26 2.27
C ASP A 141 -17.58 6.09 1.06
N GLY A 142 -17.45 4.92 0.42
CA GLY A 142 -17.91 4.65 -0.94
C GLY A 142 -19.25 5.29 -1.29
N GLY A 143 -19.34 5.76 -2.54
CA GLY A 143 -20.60 6.17 -3.14
C GLY A 143 -21.69 5.10 -2.95
N PRO A 144 -22.96 5.44 -3.22
CA PRO A 144 -24.07 4.50 -3.12
C PRO A 144 -23.72 3.12 -3.70
N PRO A 145 -24.22 2.02 -3.10
CA PRO A 145 -23.84 0.66 -3.50
C PRO A 145 -23.88 0.47 -5.02
N GLY A 146 -22.74 0.14 -5.63
CA GLY A 146 -22.59 -0.04 -7.07
C GLY A 146 -21.87 1.10 -7.81
N GLU A 147 -21.53 2.21 -7.16
CA GLU A 147 -20.59 3.20 -7.73
C GLU A 147 -19.14 2.82 -7.42
N GLU A 148 -18.39 2.46 -8.47
CA GLU A 148 -16.93 2.32 -8.38
C GLU A 148 -16.28 3.70 -8.29
N ASN A 149 -15.35 3.83 -7.34
CA ASN A 149 -14.54 5.04 -7.21
C ASN A 149 -13.52 5.07 -8.36
N TYR A 150 -13.60 6.08 -9.23
CA TYR A 150 -12.72 6.27 -10.39
C TYR A 150 -11.64 7.34 -10.16
N TRP A 151 -11.55 7.87 -8.94
CA TRP A 151 -10.60 8.91 -8.59
C TRP A 151 -9.24 8.34 -8.24
N ILE A 152 -8.21 9.09 -8.62
CA ILE A 152 -6.84 8.88 -8.17
C ILE A 152 -6.55 10.00 -7.16
N SER A 153 -6.09 9.68 -5.97
CA SER A 153 -5.78 10.71 -4.97
C SER A 153 -4.46 10.47 -4.26
N GLY A 154 -3.92 11.55 -3.69
CA GLY A 154 -2.67 11.49 -2.95
C GLY A 154 -2.54 12.62 -1.95
N LEU A 155 -1.61 12.45 -1.01
CA LEU A 155 -1.26 13.44 -0.01
C LEU A 155 0.04 14.15 -0.38
N ILE A 156 0.20 15.36 0.11
CA ILE A 156 1.43 16.14 0.10
C ILE A 156 1.70 16.59 1.53
N PHE A 157 2.91 16.35 2.02
CA PHE A 157 3.35 16.89 3.31
C PHE A 157 4.28 18.08 3.11
N GLY A 158 3.98 19.17 3.80
CA GLY A 158 4.79 20.36 3.84
C GLY A 158 6.10 20.20 4.60
N LYS A 159 6.83 21.31 4.69
CA LYS A 159 8.07 21.34 5.46
C LYS A 159 7.75 21.20 6.95
N GLY A 160 8.27 20.14 7.57
CA GLY A 160 8.02 19.84 8.98
C GLY A 160 6.75 19.02 9.24
N GLU A 161 5.96 18.72 8.20
CA GLU A 161 4.82 17.80 8.28
C GLU A 161 5.22 16.38 7.88
N GLY A 162 4.37 15.40 8.19
CA GLY A 162 4.62 14.00 7.84
C GLY A 162 5.79 13.37 8.60
N ILE A 163 6.18 13.94 9.73
CA ILE A 163 7.25 13.41 10.59
C ILE A 163 6.58 12.63 11.72
N ILE A 164 6.87 11.34 11.79
CA ILE A 164 6.39 10.45 12.84
C ILE A 164 7.54 10.11 13.78
N ALA A 165 7.23 9.93 15.06
CA ALA A 165 8.20 9.61 16.09
C ALA A 165 7.95 8.20 16.62
N MET A 166 9.01 7.40 16.72
CA MET A 166 9.02 6.15 17.46
C MET A 166 9.84 6.32 18.72
N GLU A 167 9.18 6.22 19.85
CA GLU A 167 9.84 6.22 21.15
C GLU A 167 10.42 4.84 21.44
N THR A 168 11.71 4.81 21.77
CA THR A 168 12.45 3.59 22.10
C THR A 168 13.22 3.81 23.40
N GLU A 169 13.73 2.74 24.00
CA GLU A 169 14.60 2.84 25.19
C GLU A 169 15.94 3.55 24.93
N PHE A 170 16.35 3.66 23.66
CA PHE A 170 17.59 4.31 23.23
C PHE A 170 17.40 5.75 22.74
N GLY A 171 16.17 6.28 22.83
CA GLY A 171 15.80 7.61 22.34
C GLY A 171 14.69 7.58 21.30
N THR A 172 14.42 8.74 20.71
CA THR A 172 13.31 8.93 19.77
C THR A 172 13.81 8.95 18.33
N LEU A 173 13.36 7.99 17.52
CA LEU A 173 13.63 7.96 16.09
C LEU A 173 12.54 8.75 15.36
N HIS A 174 12.95 9.82 14.67
CA HIS A 174 12.06 10.62 13.83
C HIS A 174 12.18 10.16 12.37
N MET A 175 11.04 9.88 11.74
CA MET A 175 10.98 9.41 10.35
C MET A 175 10.10 10.34 9.54
N LYS A 176 10.60 10.82 8.40
CA LYS A 176 9.84 11.63 7.46
C LYS A 176 9.19 10.74 6.41
N LEU A 177 7.87 10.89 6.25
CA LEU A 177 7.07 10.18 5.26
C LEU A 177 7.05 10.95 3.92
N PHE A 178 6.99 10.21 2.81
CA PHE A 178 6.99 10.74 1.45
C PHE A 178 5.78 10.22 0.66
N PRO A 179 4.57 10.76 0.90
CA PRO A 179 3.34 10.26 0.30
C PRO A 179 3.29 10.44 -1.21
N ASP A 180 4.00 11.42 -1.77
CA ASP A 180 4.09 11.62 -3.21
C ASP A 180 4.84 10.48 -3.90
N CYS A 181 5.89 9.94 -3.27
CA CYS A 181 6.73 8.89 -3.87
C CYS A 181 6.29 7.47 -3.49
N ALA A 182 5.75 7.26 -2.28
CA ALA A 182 5.36 5.94 -1.79
C ALA A 182 3.95 5.97 -1.14
N PRO A 183 2.90 6.30 -1.89
CA PRO A 183 1.58 6.59 -1.34
C PRO A 183 0.97 5.41 -0.57
N HIS A 184 1.06 4.18 -1.09
CA HIS A 184 0.52 3.00 -0.41
C HIS A 184 1.24 2.69 0.91
N SER A 185 2.58 2.76 0.92
CA SER A 185 3.36 2.52 2.13
C SER A 185 3.04 3.56 3.21
N VAL A 186 2.91 4.83 2.82
CA VAL A 186 2.55 5.90 3.75
C VAL A 186 1.13 5.70 4.28
N ALA A 187 0.15 5.40 3.42
CA ALA A 187 -1.22 5.13 3.85
C ALA A 187 -1.29 3.98 4.87
N TYR A 188 -0.57 2.89 4.61
CA TYR A 188 -0.47 1.76 5.53
C TYR A 188 0.17 2.14 6.87
N ILE A 189 1.25 2.93 6.86
CA ILE A 189 1.88 3.42 8.09
C ILE A 189 0.90 4.28 8.90
N LEU A 190 0.16 5.19 8.26
CA LEU A 190 -0.84 6.01 8.95
C LEU A 190 -1.95 5.17 9.59
N GLU A 191 -2.41 4.12 8.91
CA GLU A 191 -3.38 3.16 9.45
C GLU A 191 -2.82 2.40 10.67
N LEU A 192 -1.57 1.94 10.60
CA LEU A 192 -0.92 1.27 11.73
C LEU A 192 -0.74 2.19 12.95
N LEU A 193 -0.41 3.46 12.73
CA LEU A 193 -0.25 4.45 13.80
C LEU A 193 -1.55 4.65 14.58
N ALA A 194 -2.70 4.65 13.91
CA ALA A 194 -4.01 4.74 14.55
C ALA A 194 -4.31 3.53 15.46
N LEU A 195 -3.78 2.34 15.12
CA LEU A 195 -4.03 1.09 15.85
C LEU A 195 -3.08 0.85 17.04
N ARG A 196 -2.03 1.68 17.20
CA ARG A 196 -0.98 1.54 18.22
C ARG A 196 -0.32 0.14 18.28
N HIS A 197 -0.30 -0.58 17.15
CA HIS A 197 0.18 -1.97 17.11
C HIS A 197 1.66 -2.15 17.45
N CYS A 198 2.48 -1.12 17.26
CA CYS A 198 3.92 -1.18 17.53
C CYS A 198 4.31 -0.84 18.98
N ALA A 199 3.36 -0.56 19.86
CA ALA A 199 3.66 -0.29 21.27
C ALA A 199 4.22 -1.55 21.94
N GLY A 200 5.49 -1.50 22.36
CA GLY A 200 6.20 -2.63 22.97
C GLY A 200 6.85 -3.60 21.98
N CYS A 201 6.84 -3.30 20.67
CA CYS A 201 7.63 -4.06 19.70
C CYS A 201 9.13 -3.92 19.96
N GLN A 202 9.90 -4.95 19.59
CA GLN A 202 11.35 -4.99 19.71
C GLN A 202 12.01 -5.02 18.32
N PHE A 203 13.18 -4.39 18.21
CA PHE A 203 14.05 -4.58 17.05
C PHE A 203 14.71 -5.96 17.13
N TYR A 204 14.10 -6.97 16.51
CA TYR A 204 14.60 -8.35 16.55
C TYR A 204 15.82 -8.60 15.64
N ARG A 205 16.10 -7.68 14.70
CA ARG A 205 17.26 -7.74 13.81
C ARG A 205 17.84 -6.34 13.65
N ALA A 206 19.12 -6.21 13.97
CA ALA A 206 19.94 -5.04 13.69
C ALA A 206 21.23 -5.53 13.05
N GLU A 207 21.57 -4.98 11.90
CA GLU A 207 22.80 -5.31 11.18
C GLU A 207 23.73 -4.10 11.22
N SER A 208 25.03 -4.37 11.30
CA SER A 208 26.01 -3.29 11.17
C SER A 208 25.99 -2.73 9.75
N ARG A 209 26.70 -1.63 9.55
CA ARG A 209 26.89 -0.99 8.24
C ARG A 209 27.49 -1.92 7.18
N GLY A 210 28.08 -3.05 7.55
CA GLY A 210 28.76 -3.95 6.61
C GLY A 210 29.78 -3.21 5.75
N GLU A 211 29.99 -3.68 4.52
CA GLU A 211 30.88 -3.03 3.55
C GLU A 211 30.15 -2.09 2.59
N SER A 212 28.82 -2.03 2.67
CA SER A 212 27.98 -1.26 1.73
C SER A 212 27.80 0.21 2.12
N TRP A 213 28.23 0.60 3.32
CA TRP A 213 28.04 1.94 3.87
C TRP A 213 29.32 2.48 4.50
N ASP A 214 29.62 3.77 4.29
CA ASP A 214 30.84 4.41 4.81
C ASP A 214 30.76 4.79 6.30
N SER A 215 31.82 5.39 6.84
CA SER A 215 31.88 5.86 8.24
C SER A 215 30.88 6.97 8.55
N GLU A 216 30.39 7.68 7.54
CA GLU A 216 29.39 8.74 7.66
C GLU A 216 27.96 8.21 7.47
N GLY A 217 27.80 6.94 7.06
CA GLY A 217 26.51 6.31 6.82
C GLY A 217 25.95 6.54 5.42
N ASN A 218 26.77 6.97 4.46
CA ASN A 218 26.37 7.06 3.06
C ASN A 218 26.53 5.69 2.37
N HIS A 219 25.63 5.39 1.43
CA HIS A 219 25.73 4.18 0.62
C HIS A 219 26.91 4.28 -0.36
N ILE A 220 27.84 3.33 -0.32
CA ILE A 220 28.98 3.28 -1.23
C ILE A 220 28.48 2.68 -2.56
N LYS A 221 28.56 3.46 -3.65
CA LYS A 221 28.16 2.98 -4.98
C LYS A 221 29.16 1.91 -5.46
N ASN A 222 28.66 0.85 -6.09
CA ASN A 222 29.43 -0.25 -6.70
C ASN A 222 30.16 -1.20 -5.72
N VAL A 223 29.67 -1.38 -4.50
CA VAL A 223 30.17 -2.46 -3.64
C VAL A 223 29.64 -3.80 -4.16
N SER A 224 30.54 -4.75 -4.39
CA SER A 224 30.21 -6.14 -4.72
C SER A 224 29.29 -6.72 -3.66
N ILE A 225 28.03 -6.99 -3.99
CA ILE A 225 27.04 -7.55 -3.04
C ILE A 225 27.40 -9.00 -2.63
N PHE A 226 28.39 -9.61 -3.30
CA PHE A 226 28.88 -10.93 -2.99
C PHE A 226 30.39 -10.91 -2.74
N PRO A 227 30.89 -11.65 -1.74
CA PRO A 227 32.31 -11.91 -1.64
C PRO A 227 32.74 -12.70 -2.89
N SER A 228 33.68 -12.15 -3.65
CA SER A 228 34.41 -12.91 -4.65
C SER A 228 35.26 -13.92 -3.90
N ASN A 229 34.77 -15.16 -3.79
CA ASN A 229 35.54 -16.28 -3.26
C ASN A 229 36.88 -16.36 -4.04
N ALA A 230 37.98 -16.22 -3.31
CA ALA A 230 39.33 -16.59 -3.73
C ALA A 230 39.75 -17.87 -3.01
#